data_AF-A0A421BFM4-F1
#
_entry.id   AF-A0A421BFM4-F1
#
_cell.length_a   1.000
_cell.length_b   1.000
_cell.length_c   1.000
_cell.angle_alpha   90.00
_cell.angle_beta   90.00
_cell.angle_gamma   90.00
#
_symmetry.space_group_name_H-M   'P 1'
#
loop_
_entity.id
_entity.type
_entity.pdbx_description
1 polymer ?
#
loop_
_entity_poly.entity_id
_entity_poly.type
_entity_poly.pdbx_seq_one_letter_code
_entity_poly.pdbx_strand_id
1 'polypeptide(L)' 'MRNKIIHKTCIACNKSYDLAVNSEDLERYEQGEYAQNAFPYLASSERELIISGLCGDCFNDLFETGD' A
#
# COMPACT_ATOMS: atom_id res chain seq x y z
N MET A 1 0.84 2.51 17.72
CA MET A 1 -0.41 3.29 17.55
C MET A 1 -0.23 4.05 16.25
N ARG A 2 -1.14 3.92 15.27
CA ARG A 2 -0.94 4.50 13.93
C ARG A 2 -0.79 6.02 14.06
N ASN A 3 0.45 6.50 13.96
CA ASN A 3 0.86 7.87 14.33
C ASN A 3 1.42 8.67 13.14
N LYS A 4 1.42 8.10 11.94
CA LYS A 4 1.87 8.77 10.71
C LYS A 4 0.87 8.52 9.60
N ILE A 5 0.52 9.57 8.86
CA ILE A 5 -0.21 9.46 7.60
C ILE A 5 0.81 9.52 6.47
N ILE A 6 0.71 8.59 5.54
CA ILE A 6 1.44 8.65 4.27
C ILE A 6 0.43 8.84 3.14
N HIS A 7 0.80 9.68 2.16
CA HIS A 7 0.01 9.93 0.98
C HIS A 7 0.56 9.07 -0.16
N LYS A 8 -0.31 8.29 -0.81
CA LYS A 8 0.03 7.48 -1.97
C LYS A 8 -0.93 7.77 -3.11
N THR A 9 -0.38 8.02 -4.29
CA THR A 9 -1.16 8.22 -5.52
C THR A 9 -1.07 6.96 -6.36
N CYS A 10 -2.22 6.44 -6.79
CA CYS A 10 -2.25 5.31 -7.71
C CYS A 10 -1.66 5.72 -9.06
N ILE A 11 -0.68 4.98 -9.56
CA ILE A 11 0.01 5.30 -10.81
C ILE A 11 -0.86 5.08 -12.06
N ALA A 12 -1.93 4.29 -11.94
CA ALA A 12 -2.83 3.99 -13.05
C ALA A 12 -4.00 4.99 -13.16
N CYS A 13 -4.68 5.28 -12.04
CA CYS A 13 -5.89 6.12 -12.06
C CYS A 13 -5.70 7.51 -11.44
N ASN A 14 -4.51 7.85 -10.93
CA ASN A 14 -4.17 9.13 -10.30
C ASN A 14 -5.00 9.51 -9.07
N LYS A 15 -5.79 8.58 -8.50
CA LYS A 15 -6.46 8.80 -7.21
C LYS A 15 -5.44 8.78 -6.08
N SER A 16 -5.59 9.67 -5.12
CA SER A 16 -4.77 9.74 -3.90
C SER A 16 -5.45 9.06 -2.73
N TYR A 17 -4.66 8.42 -1.89
CA TYR A 17 -5.08 7.67 -0.71
C TYR A 17 -4.20 8.04 0.47
N ASP A 18 -4.85 8.17 1.63
CA ASP A 18 -4.19 8.44 2.90
C ASP A 18 -4.15 7.15 3.71
N LEU A 19 -2.93 6.67 4.00
CA LEU A 19 -2.73 5.45 4.77
C LEU A 19 -2.20 5.80 6.16
N ALA A 20 -2.92 5.38 7.19
CA ALA A 20 -2.47 5.50 8.56
C ALA A 20 -1.52 4.34 8.91
N VAL A 21 -0.29 4.66 9.28
CA VAL A 21 0.77 3.70 9.61
C VAL A 21 1.44 4.05 10.94
N ASN A 22 2.18 3.12 11.54
CA ASN A 22 3.15 3.45 12.56
C ASN A 22 4.45 3.92 11.88
N SER A 23 5.08 4.98 12.39
CA SER A 23 6.34 5.50 11.82
C SER A 23 7.46 4.46 11.79
N GLU A 24 7.59 3.65 12.84
CA GLU A 24 8.61 2.60 12.96
C GLU A 24 8.41 1.47 11.93
N ASP A 25 7.15 1.15 11.61
CA ASP A 25 6.83 0.16 10.57
C ASP A 25 7.22 0.67 9.19
N LEU A 26 7.01 1.97 8.93
CA LEU A 26 7.43 2.60 7.69
C LEU A 26 8.96 2.59 7.56
N GLU A 27 9.69 2.88 8.63
CA GLU A 27 11.14 2.80 8.64
C GLU A 27 11.65 1.38 8.37
N ARG A 28 11.06 0.35 8.99
CA ARG A 28 11.41 -1.05 8.69
C ARG A 28 11.18 -1.39 7.22
N TYR A 29 10.06 -0.95 6.65
CA TYR A 29 9.78 -1.16 5.23
C TYR A 29 10.82 -0.48 4.34
N GLU A 30 11.21 0.77 4.66
CA GLU A 30 12.26 1.51 3.95
C GLU A 30 13.65 0.84 4.09
N GLN A 31 13.86 0.05 5.15
CA GLN A 31 15.05 -0.78 5.38
C GLN A 31 14.99 -2.16 4.69
N GLY A 32 13.90 -2.48 3.97
CA GLY A 32 13.76 -3.70 3.18
C GLY A 32 12.93 -4.82 3.82
N GLU A 33 12.24 -4.56 4.93
CA GLU A 33 11.25 -5.50 5.47
C GLU A 33 10.08 -5.68 4.50
N TYR A 34 9.50 -6.88 4.46
CA TYR A 34 8.33 -7.13 3.62
C TYR A 34 7.11 -6.37 4.11
N ALA A 35 6.32 -5.81 3.19
CA ALA A 35 5.15 -5.00 3.53
C ALA A 35 4.12 -5.70 4.43
N GLN A 36 3.93 -7.03 4.30
CA GLN A 36 3.05 -7.81 5.18
C GLN A 36 3.54 -7.92 6.62
N ASN A 37 4.86 -7.84 6.83
CA ASN A 37 5.49 -7.85 8.15
C ASN A 37 5.61 -6.43 8.73
N ALA A 38 5.91 -5.45 7.88
CA ALA A 38 5.92 -4.04 8.23
C ALA A 38 4.52 -3.56 8.62
N PHE A 39 3.51 -3.85 7.81
CA PHE A 39 2.15 -3.33 7.94
C PHE A 39 1.10 -4.44 8.05
N PRO A 40 1.13 -5.27 9.12
CA PRO A 40 0.20 -6.38 9.28
C PRO A 40 -1.26 -5.93 9.48
N TYR A 41 -1.45 -4.68 9.91
CA TYR A 41 -2.76 -4.08 10.17
C TYR A 41 -3.40 -3.38 8.96
N LEU A 42 -2.68 -3.26 7.84
CA LEU A 42 -3.26 -2.75 6.59
C LEU A 42 -4.00 -3.88 5.87
N ALA A 43 -4.98 -3.54 5.05
CA ALA A 43 -5.57 -4.48 4.09
C ALA A 43 -4.54 -4.85 3.01
N SER A 44 -4.76 -5.98 2.33
CA SER A 44 -3.87 -6.40 1.23
C SER A 44 -3.81 -5.38 0.10
N SER A 45 -4.94 -4.73 -0.22
CA SER A 45 -5.00 -3.66 -1.24
C SER A 45 -4.24 -2.38 -0.83
N GLU A 46 -4.22 -2.04 0.46
CA GLU A 46 -3.45 -0.90 0.97
C GLU A 46 -1.94 -1.19 0.95
N ARG A 47 -1.54 -2.44 1.26
CA ARG A 47 -0.15 -2.87 1.09
C ARG A 47 0.25 -2.87 -0.38
N GLU A 48 -0.62 -3.30 -1.29
CA GLU A 48 -0.35 -3.27 -2.72
C GLU A 48 -0.07 -1.84 -3.21
N LEU A 49 -0.86 -0.86 -2.74
CA LEU A 49 -0.62 0.54 -3.04
C LEU A 49 0.74 1.05 -2.53
N ILE A 50 1.27 0.47 -1.45
CA ILE A 50 2.63 0.77 -0.95
C ILE A 50 3.70 0.08 -1.80
N ILE A 51 3.45 -1.16 -2.25
CA ILE A 51 4.40 -2.01 -2.98
C ILE A 51 4.57 -1.55 -4.43
N SER A 52 3.47 -1.51 -5.20
CA SER A 52 3.49 -1.26 -6.64
C SER A 52 3.03 0.15 -7.02
N GLY A 53 2.35 0.85 -6.10
CA GLY A 53 1.66 2.08 -6.42
C GLY A 53 0.32 1.87 -7.12
N LEU A 54 -0.24 0.66 -7.12
CA LEU A 54 -1.58 0.39 -7.64
C LEU A 54 -2.59 0.32 -6.50
N CYS A 55 -3.72 1.00 -6.65
CA CYS A 55 -4.84 0.78 -5.74
C CYS A 55 -5.50 -0.57 -6.02
N GLY A 56 -6.30 -1.07 -5.07
CA GLY A 56 -6.96 -2.38 -5.18
C GLY A 56 -7.76 -2.55 -6.47
N ASP A 57 -8.55 -1.55 -6.88
CA ASP A 57 -9.35 -1.60 -8.10
C ASP A 57 -8.46 -1.77 -9.34
N CYS A 58 -7.44 -0.91 -9.50
CA CYS A 58 -6.54 -0.97 -10.65
C CYS A 58 -5.65 -2.21 -10.65
N PHE A 59 -5.31 -2.74 -9.47
CA PHE A 59 -4.63 -4.02 -9.38
C PHE A 59 -5.54 -5.16 -9.86
N ASN A 60 -6.79 -5.21 -9.39
CA ASN A 60 -7.76 -6.20 -9.82
C ASN A 60 -8.00 -6.13 -11.33
N ASP A 61 -8.16 -4.93 -11.91
CA ASP A 61 -8.35 -4.74 -13.36
C ASP A 61 -7.23 -5.39 -14.20
N LEU A 62 -5.99 -5.43 -13.70
CA LEU A 62 -4.87 -6.08 -14.40
C LEU A 62 -5.02 -7.60 -14.47
N PHE A 63 -5.70 -8.21 -13.51
CA PHE A 63 -5.83 -9.67 -13.37
C PHE A 63 -7.25 -10.18 -13.64
N GLU A 64 -8.26 -9.31 -13.69
CA GLU A 64 -9.63 -9.66 -14.13
C GLU A 64 -9.71 -9.97 -15.63
N THR A 65 -8.69 -9.63 -16.42
CA THR A 65 -8.62 -9.98 -17.86
C THR A 65 -7.98 -11.35 -18.13
N GLY A 66 -7.73 -12.16 -17.10
CA GLY A 66 -7.18 -13.50 -17.23
C GLY A 66 -8.04 -14.57 -16.59
N ASP A 67 -9.14 -14.94 -17.27
CA ASP A 67 -9.74 -16.29 -17.34
C ASP A 67 -10.78 -16.37 -18.47
#